data_AF-A0A6G1RXS1-F1
#
_entry.id   AF-A0A6G1RXS1-F1
#
_cell.length_a   1.000
_cell.length_b   1.000
_cell.length_c   1.000
_cell.angle_alpha   90.00
_cell.angle_beta   90.00
_cell.angle_gamma   90.00
#
_symmetry.space_group_name_H-M   'P 1'
#
loop_
_entity.id
_entity.type
_entity.pdbx_description
1 polymer ?
#
loop_
_entity_poly.entity_id
_entity_poly.type
_entity_poly.pdbx_seq_one_letter_code
_entity_poly.pdbx_strand_id
1 'polypeptide(L)'
;PISIVSFLSKMIGKFPSWLKLVVTVRTSLQEIIKLLPFHRIFLDRLEENEAIDQDLQAYILHRIHSSSEIQNNISLNGKMDNTTFGKLSSHLKTLSQGSYLYLKLTFDLIEKGYLVLKSSSYKVVPVSLSEVYLLQCNMKFPTQSSFDRVMPLLNVAVASLHPLTDEHIFQAINAGNIEGTLEWDDFQQRMENLSMFLIKRRDMTRMFVHPSFREWLIWREEGEKTKFLCDPRSGHTLLAFWFSRQEGKLNRQQTIELGHHILKAHIFKGLSKKVGVSSSILQGLWISYSTEGLSMALASLRNLYTPNIKVSRLLILGGANVNYRTEVLNNAPILCVQSHLGYTEMVALLLEFGANVDAPSES
;
A
#
# COMPACT_ATOMS: atom_id res chain seq x y z
N PRO A 1 0.41 -13.29 0.55
CA PRO A 1 0.75 -12.80 -0.81
C PRO A 1 2.13 -13.30 -1.22
N ILE A 2 2.25 -13.86 -2.42
CA ILE A 2 3.55 -14.20 -3.02
C ILE A 2 4.17 -12.88 -3.47
N SER A 3 5.40 -12.56 -3.03
CA SER A 3 6.12 -11.39 -3.54
C SER A 3 6.70 -11.70 -4.93
N ILE A 4 6.92 -10.68 -5.76
CA ILE A 4 7.59 -10.85 -7.08
C ILE A 4 8.94 -11.56 -6.90
N VAL A 5 9.67 -11.26 -5.83
CA VAL A 5 10.96 -11.91 -5.50
C VAL A 5 10.79 -13.42 -5.22
N SER A 6 9.74 -13.81 -4.48
CA SER A 6 9.45 -15.23 -4.20
C SER A 6 8.81 -15.99 -5.37
N PHE A 7 8.25 -15.28 -6.35
CA PHE A 7 7.88 -15.85 -7.64
C PHE A 7 9.13 -16.09 -8.49
N LEU A 8 10.01 -15.08 -8.60
CA LEU A 8 11.27 -15.18 -9.33
C LEU A 8 12.15 -16.32 -8.80
N SER A 9 12.31 -16.47 -7.48
CA SER A 9 13.14 -17.55 -6.92
C SER A 9 12.66 -18.96 -7.26
N LYS A 10 11.36 -19.13 -7.60
CA LYS A 10 10.79 -20.41 -8.06
C LYS A 10 10.79 -20.58 -9.57
N MET A 11 10.67 -19.48 -10.32
CA MET A 11 10.40 -19.51 -11.77
C MET A 11 11.57 -19.08 -12.65
N ILE A 12 12.63 -18.48 -12.10
CA ILE A 12 13.73 -17.93 -12.90
C ILE A 12 14.42 -18.97 -13.80
N GLY A 13 14.53 -20.23 -13.35
CA GLY A 13 15.07 -21.33 -14.17
C GLY A 13 14.20 -21.71 -15.38
N LYS A 14 12.95 -21.22 -15.46
CA LYS A 14 12.05 -21.40 -16.60
C LYS A 14 11.99 -20.16 -17.52
N PHE A 15 12.73 -19.09 -17.20
CA PHE A 15 12.69 -17.87 -18.01
C PHE A 15 13.55 -18.05 -19.29
N PRO A 16 13.14 -17.44 -20.43
CA PRO A 16 13.95 -17.48 -21.64
C PRO A 16 15.32 -16.82 -21.44
N SER A 17 16.38 -17.40 -22.01
CA SER A 17 17.77 -16.92 -21.84
C SER A 17 18.03 -15.51 -22.39
N TRP A 18 17.20 -15.05 -23.33
CA TRP A 18 17.23 -13.69 -23.86
C TRP A 18 16.67 -12.64 -22.90
N LEU A 19 15.83 -13.03 -21.93
CA LEU A 19 15.22 -12.10 -20.98
C LEU A 19 16.23 -11.68 -19.90
N LYS A 20 16.60 -10.40 -19.91
CA LYS A 20 17.44 -9.79 -18.87
C LYS A 20 16.55 -9.06 -17.87
N LEU A 21 16.84 -9.22 -16.58
CA LEU A 21 16.05 -8.66 -15.49
C LEU A 21 16.91 -7.74 -14.63
N VAL A 22 16.36 -6.57 -14.30
CA VAL A 22 16.84 -5.70 -13.23
C VAL A 22 15.76 -5.70 -12.15
N VAL A 23 16.11 -6.07 -10.92
CA VAL A 23 15.14 -6.28 -9.84
C VAL A 23 15.61 -5.55 -8.59
N THR A 24 14.83 -4.57 -8.14
CA THR A 24 15.04 -3.89 -6.87
C THR A 24 14.34 -4.63 -5.74
N VAL A 25 15.05 -4.90 -4.64
CA VAL A 25 14.54 -5.65 -3.48
C VAL A 25 14.88 -4.90 -2.21
N ARG A 26 13.95 -4.85 -1.25
CA ARG A 26 14.20 -4.23 0.07
C ARG A 26 15.05 -5.14 0.95
N THR A 27 15.87 -4.55 1.81
CA THR A 27 16.74 -5.21 2.79
C THR A 27 16.03 -6.32 3.59
N SER A 28 14.75 -6.12 3.97
CA SER A 28 13.94 -7.11 4.69
C SER A 28 13.61 -8.40 3.91
N LEU A 29 13.93 -8.50 2.63
CA LEU A 29 13.74 -9.68 1.79
C LEU A 29 15.08 -10.30 1.33
N GLN A 30 16.22 -9.92 1.95
CA GLN A 30 17.55 -10.40 1.57
C GLN A 30 17.74 -11.93 1.64
N GLU A 31 17.00 -12.63 2.50
CA GLU A 31 17.04 -14.10 2.54
C GLU A 31 16.52 -14.74 1.23
N ILE A 32 15.49 -14.16 0.61
CA ILE A 32 14.88 -14.72 -0.61
C ILE A 32 15.82 -14.55 -1.81
N ILE A 33 16.61 -13.47 -1.86
CA ILE A 33 17.54 -13.23 -2.97
C ILE A 33 18.78 -14.13 -2.93
N LYS A 34 19.08 -14.81 -1.81
CA LYS A 34 20.22 -15.75 -1.73
C LYS A 34 20.14 -16.85 -2.78
N LEU A 35 18.91 -17.26 -3.12
CA LEU A 35 18.58 -18.29 -4.12
C LEU A 35 18.59 -17.78 -5.57
N LEU A 36 18.72 -16.47 -5.80
CA LEU A 36 18.70 -15.89 -7.15
C LEU A 36 20.13 -15.82 -7.74
N PRO A 37 20.33 -16.29 -8.99
CA PRO A 37 21.63 -16.27 -9.69
C PRO A 37 21.92 -14.90 -10.31
N PHE A 38 21.63 -13.82 -9.59
CA PHE A 38 21.81 -12.45 -10.06
C PHE A 38 23.05 -11.80 -9.45
N HIS A 39 23.71 -10.94 -10.21
CA HIS A 39 24.66 -9.98 -9.67
C HIS A 39 23.92 -9.07 -8.65
N ARG A 40 24.58 -8.75 -7.54
CA ARG A 40 23.98 -8.04 -6.40
C ARG A 40 24.70 -6.71 -6.20
N ILE A 41 23.93 -5.63 -6.23
CA ILE A 41 24.39 -4.28 -5.91
C ILE A 41 23.67 -3.89 -4.62
N PHE A 42 24.44 -3.55 -3.58
CA PHE A 42 23.91 -3.10 -2.29
C PHE A 42 23.94 -1.58 -2.23
N LEU A 43 22.81 -0.96 -1.89
CA LEU A 43 22.64 0.49 -1.75
C LEU A 43 22.49 0.92 -0.27
N ASP A 44 22.57 -0.05 0.65
CA ASP A 44 22.42 0.08 2.09
C ASP A 44 23.74 -0.05 2.87
N ARG A 45 24.87 -0.28 2.17
CA ARG A 45 26.20 -0.48 2.77
C ARG A 45 27.10 0.74 2.59
N LEU A 46 26.83 1.79 3.36
CA LEU A 46 27.54 3.08 3.27
C LEU A 46 29.05 2.94 3.51
N GLU A 47 29.45 2.13 4.49
CA GLU A 47 30.86 1.91 4.86
C GLU A 47 31.66 1.12 3.80
N GLU A 48 30.98 0.30 2.98
CA GLU A 48 31.62 -0.51 1.94
C GLU A 48 31.63 0.17 0.55
N ASN A 49 30.93 1.31 0.38
CA ASN A 49 30.67 1.88 -0.94
C ASN A 49 30.79 3.42 -0.96
N GLU A 50 32.02 3.89 -1.16
CA GLU A 50 32.35 5.32 -1.28
C GLU A 50 31.56 6.06 -2.38
N ALA A 51 31.09 5.36 -3.42
CA ALA A 51 30.29 5.99 -4.48
C ALA A 51 28.96 6.53 -3.94
N ILE A 52 28.35 5.88 -2.94
CA ILE A 52 27.12 6.39 -2.31
C ILE A 52 27.42 7.70 -1.56
N ASP A 53 28.55 7.78 -0.85
CA ASP A 53 28.96 9.01 -0.16
C ASP A 53 29.19 10.16 -1.13
N GLN A 54 29.85 9.88 -2.26
CA GLN A 54 30.10 10.82 -3.34
C GLN A 54 28.80 11.28 -4.02
N ASP A 55 27.89 10.36 -4.34
CA ASP A 55 26.61 10.69 -4.97
C ASP A 55 25.68 11.47 -4.02
N LEU A 56 25.71 11.20 -2.71
CA LEU A 56 24.96 11.99 -1.70
C LEU A 56 25.51 13.40 -1.62
N GLN A 57 26.85 13.54 -1.59
CA GLN A 57 27.55 14.82 -1.58
C GLN A 57 27.26 15.63 -2.85
N ALA A 58 27.28 14.99 -4.02
CA ALA A 58 26.94 15.60 -5.30
C ALA A 58 25.46 16.05 -5.37
N TYR A 59 24.54 15.24 -4.82
CA TYR A 59 23.12 15.61 -4.74
C TYR A 59 22.87 16.82 -3.81
N ILE A 60 23.53 16.85 -2.65
CA ILE A 60 23.48 17.99 -1.72
C ILE A 60 23.99 19.26 -2.40
N LEU A 61 25.17 19.19 -3.03
CA LEU A 61 25.75 20.29 -3.82
C LEU A 61 24.78 20.77 -4.90
N HIS A 62 24.25 19.86 -5.72
CA HIS A 62 23.30 20.19 -6.78
C HIS A 62 22.05 20.88 -6.25
N ARG A 63 21.40 20.36 -5.18
CA ARG A 63 20.21 20.99 -4.60
C ARG A 63 20.49 22.42 -4.13
N ILE A 64 21.63 22.64 -3.47
CA ILE A 64 22.00 23.97 -2.97
C ILE A 64 22.34 24.92 -4.13
N HIS A 65 23.06 24.47 -5.16
CA HIS A 65 23.41 25.33 -6.29
C HIS A 65 22.23 25.64 -7.23
N SER A 66 21.22 24.77 -7.30
CA SER A 66 20.07 24.91 -8.20
C SER A 66 18.90 25.76 -7.65
N SER A 67 18.90 26.17 -6.37
CA SER A 67 17.87 27.03 -5.79
C SER A 67 18.45 28.20 -4.99
N SER A 68 18.04 29.42 -5.35
CA SER A 68 18.34 30.65 -4.60
C SER A 68 17.68 30.66 -3.23
N GLU A 69 16.50 30.06 -3.08
CA GLU A 69 15.74 29.98 -1.83
C GLU A 69 16.50 29.14 -0.80
N ILE A 70 17.08 28.00 -1.24
CA ILE A 70 17.93 27.15 -0.41
C ILE A 70 19.21 27.91 0.00
N GLN A 71 19.88 28.60 -0.93
CA GLN A 71 21.08 29.40 -0.62
C GLN A 71 20.78 30.51 0.40
N ASN A 72 19.71 31.27 0.18
CA ASN A 72 19.29 32.35 1.06
C ASN A 72 18.97 31.84 2.48
N ASN A 73 18.29 30.71 2.59
CA ASN A 73 17.92 30.07 3.86
C ASN A 73 19.15 29.55 4.64
N ILE A 74 20.15 29.01 3.95
CA ILE A 74 21.41 28.53 4.54
C ILE A 74 22.36 29.69 4.89
N SER A 75 22.28 30.81 4.17
CA SER A 75 23.21 31.94 4.35
C SER A 75 23.00 32.67 5.68
N LEU A 76 23.94 32.51 6.61
CA LEU A 76 24.00 33.32 7.82
C LEU A 76 24.55 34.71 7.45
N ASN A 77 23.74 35.76 7.62
CA ASN A 77 24.07 37.15 7.28
C ASN A 77 24.39 37.41 5.79
N GLY A 78 23.78 36.64 4.87
CA GLY A 78 23.86 36.90 3.43
C GLY A 78 25.19 36.58 2.76
N LYS A 79 26.11 35.88 3.45
CA LYS A 79 27.32 35.30 2.86
C LYS A 79 27.39 33.81 3.19
N MET A 80 27.45 32.97 2.17
CA MET A 80 27.90 31.58 2.33
C MET A 80 29.42 31.59 2.51
N ASP A 81 29.92 30.99 3.58
CA ASP A 81 31.31 30.55 3.67
C ASP A 81 31.38 29.04 3.44
N ASN A 82 32.49 28.58 2.83
CA ASN A 82 32.70 27.16 2.52
C ASN A 82 32.69 26.28 3.78
N THR A 83 33.01 26.85 4.95
CA THR A 83 33.02 26.15 6.24
C THR A 83 31.62 25.81 6.74
N THR A 84 30.68 26.76 6.70
CA THR A 84 29.27 26.49 7.09
C THR A 84 28.60 25.56 6.09
N PHE A 85 28.90 25.70 4.79
CA PHE A 85 28.48 24.75 3.77
C PHE A 85 28.94 23.31 4.09
N GLY A 86 30.25 23.12 4.33
CA GLY A 86 30.81 21.79 4.64
C GLY A 86 30.20 21.16 5.89
N LYS A 87 29.95 21.96 6.94
CA LYS A 87 29.27 21.50 8.16
C LYS A 87 27.83 21.05 7.90
N LEU A 88 27.03 21.85 7.19
CA LEU A 88 25.66 21.47 6.83
C LEU A 88 25.63 20.20 5.95
N SER A 89 26.50 20.13 4.94
CA SER A 89 26.57 18.98 4.03
C SER A 89 26.91 17.70 4.79
N SER A 90 27.93 17.74 5.66
CA SER A 90 28.32 16.60 6.50
C SER A 90 27.19 16.19 7.46
N HIS A 91 26.48 17.16 8.03
CA HIS A 91 25.37 16.91 8.96
C HIS A 91 24.17 16.25 8.24
N LEU A 92 23.71 16.81 7.12
CA LEU A 92 22.62 16.24 6.32
C LEU A 92 22.98 14.86 5.77
N LYS A 93 24.22 14.66 5.31
CA LYS A 93 24.71 13.35 4.85
C LYS A 93 24.65 12.31 5.97
N THR A 94 25.12 12.66 7.18
CA THR A 94 25.06 11.79 8.37
C THR A 94 23.61 11.44 8.74
N LEU A 95 22.69 12.42 8.77
CA LEU A 95 21.28 12.17 9.08
C LEU A 95 20.55 11.39 7.97
N SER A 96 21.02 11.47 6.73
CA SER A 96 20.36 10.77 5.61
C SER A 96 20.43 9.25 5.71
N GLN A 97 21.51 8.69 6.27
CA GLN A 97 21.76 7.24 6.30
C GLN A 97 21.55 6.60 4.90
N GLY A 98 22.01 7.26 3.83
CA GLY A 98 21.83 6.81 2.43
C GLY A 98 20.48 7.18 1.80
N SER A 99 19.54 7.73 2.56
CA SER A 99 18.20 8.05 2.08
C SER A 99 18.15 9.35 1.27
N TYR A 100 18.22 9.21 -0.05
CA TYR A 100 17.89 10.28 -1.00
C TYR A 100 16.51 10.87 -0.76
N LEU A 101 15.54 10.07 -0.34
CA LEU A 101 14.19 10.56 -0.06
C LEU A 101 14.18 11.51 1.14
N TYR A 102 14.93 11.19 2.20
CA TYR A 102 15.11 12.09 3.33
C TYR A 102 15.75 13.41 2.86
N LEU A 103 16.89 13.35 2.16
CA LEU A 103 17.56 14.57 1.68
C LEU A 103 16.64 15.40 0.79
N LYS A 104 15.96 14.75 -0.16
CA LYS A 104 15.03 15.38 -1.10
C LYS A 104 13.91 16.10 -0.35
N LEU A 105 13.22 15.44 0.57
CA LEU A 105 12.11 16.05 1.31
C LEU A 105 12.57 17.12 2.31
N THR A 106 13.74 16.96 2.92
CA THR A 106 14.35 18.00 3.78
C THR A 106 14.73 19.24 2.99
N PHE A 107 15.33 19.10 1.79
CA PHE A 107 15.56 20.25 0.91
C PHE A 107 14.27 20.85 0.38
N ASP A 108 13.25 20.06 0.01
CA ASP A 108 11.93 20.57 -0.40
C ASP A 108 11.26 21.42 0.71
N LEU A 109 11.58 21.17 2.00
CA LEU A 109 11.14 21.99 3.14
C LEU A 109 11.98 23.28 3.29
N ILE A 110 13.29 23.22 3.09
CA ILE A 110 14.18 24.39 3.13
C ILE A 110 13.83 25.38 2.00
N GLU A 111 13.66 24.87 0.78
CA GLU A 111 13.32 25.60 -0.44
C GLU A 111 11.98 26.34 -0.33
N LYS A 112 10.98 25.71 0.32
CA LYS A 112 9.67 26.32 0.58
C LYS A 112 9.65 27.26 1.80
N GLY A 113 10.78 27.50 2.45
CA GLY A 113 10.87 28.30 3.68
C GLY A 113 10.21 27.65 4.91
N TYR A 114 9.85 26.37 4.82
CA TYR A 114 9.18 25.60 5.87
C TYR A 114 10.15 25.08 6.94
N LEU A 115 11.44 24.95 6.59
CA LEU A 115 12.53 24.65 7.52
C LEU A 115 13.59 25.75 7.37
N VAL A 116 13.85 26.54 8.42
CA VAL A 116 14.76 27.71 8.35
C VAL A 116 16.01 27.52 9.20
N LEU A 117 17.19 27.56 8.57
CA LEU A 117 18.46 27.16 9.17
C LEU A 117 19.23 28.32 9.82
N LYS A 118 18.63 28.96 10.83
CA LYS A 118 19.19 30.14 11.52
C LYS A 118 20.35 29.87 12.50
N SER A 119 20.79 28.62 12.65
CA SER A 119 21.82 28.23 13.63
C SER A 119 22.75 27.18 13.06
N SER A 120 24.05 27.35 13.29
CA SER A 120 25.12 26.39 12.98
C SER A 120 25.04 25.07 13.75
N SER A 121 24.11 24.95 14.71
CA SER A 121 23.83 23.69 15.42
C SER A 121 22.87 22.77 14.67
N TYR A 122 22.15 23.27 13.66
CA TYR A 122 21.19 22.55 12.81
C TYR A 122 20.11 21.71 13.53
N LYS A 123 19.91 21.87 14.84
CA LYS A 123 18.94 21.12 15.68
C LYS A 123 17.47 21.17 15.23
N VAL A 124 17.13 22.06 14.29
CA VAL A 124 15.80 22.17 13.68
C VAL A 124 15.59 21.18 12.53
N VAL A 125 16.67 20.59 12.00
CA VAL A 125 16.62 19.59 10.94
C VAL A 125 16.05 18.29 11.52
N PRO A 126 15.00 17.70 10.92
CA PRO A 126 14.47 16.40 11.33
C PRO A 126 15.56 15.32 11.30
N VAL A 127 15.68 14.50 12.35
CA VAL A 127 16.76 13.49 12.42
C VAL A 127 16.45 12.18 11.71
N SER A 128 15.22 12.01 11.22
CA SER A 128 14.79 10.83 10.46
C SER A 128 13.73 11.16 9.41
N LEU A 129 13.50 10.23 8.48
CA LEU A 129 12.42 10.34 7.49
C LEU A 129 11.02 10.39 8.15
N SER A 130 10.86 9.73 9.31
CA SER A 130 9.62 9.77 10.10
C SER A 130 9.35 11.17 10.66
N GLU A 131 10.39 11.87 11.13
CA GLU A 131 10.26 13.25 11.58
C GLU A 131 9.99 14.24 10.43
N VAL A 132 10.55 14.00 9.23
CA VAL A 132 10.21 14.79 8.03
C VAL A 132 8.72 14.69 7.71
N TYR A 133 8.14 13.48 7.75
CA TYR A 133 6.70 13.28 7.57
C TYR A 133 5.87 13.90 8.71
N LEU A 134 6.33 13.76 9.96
CA LEU A 134 5.67 14.37 11.11
C LEU A 134 5.61 15.90 10.97
N LEU A 135 6.70 16.54 10.53
CA LEU A 135 6.76 17.97 10.25
C LEU A 135 5.80 18.35 9.11
N GLN A 136 5.87 17.68 7.97
CA GLN A 136 4.96 17.93 6.84
C GLN A 136 3.48 17.81 7.23
N CYS A 137 3.10 16.79 8.00
CA CYS A 137 1.74 16.62 8.48
C CYS A 137 1.35 17.65 9.55
N ASN A 138 2.25 18.06 10.46
CA ASN A 138 1.97 19.13 11.41
C ASN A 138 1.73 20.49 10.72
N MET A 139 2.45 20.75 9.63
CA MET A 139 2.29 21.99 8.86
C MET A 139 1.00 22.01 8.04
N LYS A 140 0.63 20.89 7.42
CA LYS A 140 -0.64 20.79 6.68
C LYS A 140 -1.86 20.67 7.60
N PHE A 141 -1.68 20.06 8.78
CA PHE A 141 -2.75 19.80 9.76
C PHE A 141 -2.33 20.29 11.16
N PRO A 142 -2.42 21.60 11.45
CA PRO A 142 -2.00 22.18 12.73
C PRO A 142 -2.79 21.65 13.93
N THR A 143 -4.05 21.28 13.73
CA THR A 143 -4.95 20.78 14.78
C THR A 143 -5.40 19.35 14.50
N GLN A 144 -5.74 18.59 15.55
CA GLN A 144 -6.28 17.23 15.38
C GLN A 144 -7.54 17.23 14.50
N SER A 145 -8.48 18.15 14.75
CA SER A 145 -9.69 18.33 13.94
C SER A 145 -9.42 18.56 12.45
N SER A 146 -8.35 19.30 12.09
CA SER A 146 -7.98 19.50 10.68
C SER A 146 -7.51 18.21 10.01
N PHE A 147 -6.89 17.29 10.75
CA PHE A 147 -6.55 15.95 10.25
C PHE A 147 -7.77 15.02 10.23
N ASP A 148 -8.62 15.06 11.24
CA ASP A 148 -9.83 14.21 11.33
C ASP A 148 -10.76 14.42 10.12
N ARG A 149 -10.81 15.63 9.55
CA ARG A 149 -11.53 15.92 8.29
C ARG A 149 -11.01 15.13 7.08
N VAL A 150 -9.71 14.84 7.01
CA VAL A 150 -9.08 14.12 5.88
C VAL A 150 -8.78 12.65 6.18
N MET A 151 -8.80 12.25 7.45
CA MET A 151 -8.50 10.89 7.90
C MET A 151 -9.34 9.80 7.19
N PRO A 152 -10.65 9.96 6.91
CA PRO A 152 -11.40 8.93 6.16
C PRO A 152 -10.87 8.69 4.74
N LEU A 153 -10.42 9.76 4.06
CA LEU A 153 -9.86 9.70 2.70
C LEU A 153 -8.51 8.97 2.73
N LEU A 154 -7.68 9.27 3.73
CA LEU A 154 -6.42 8.55 3.97
C LEU A 154 -6.66 7.08 4.35
N ASN A 155 -7.64 6.77 5.20
CA ASN A 155 -8.02 5.41 5.56
C ASN A 155 -8.38 4.59 4.31
N VAL A 156 -9.22 5.13 3.41
CA VAL A 156 -9.54 4.49 2.11
C VAL A 156 -8.29 4.31 1.25
N ALA A 157 -7.46 5.35 1.12
CA ALA A 157 -6.24 5.28 0.30
C ALA A 157 -5.20 4.27 0.83
N VAL A 158 -5.02 4.14 2.16
CA VAL A 158 -4.11 3.13 2.71
C VAL A 158 -4.67 1.71 2.59
N ALA A 159 -6.00 1.55 2.65
CA ALA A 159 -6.68 0.25 2.57
C ALA A 159 -6.88 -0.26 1.13
N SER A 160 -6.79 0.61 0.11
CA SER A 160 -7.02 0.21 -1.28
C SER A 160 -5.94 -0.75 -1.80
N LEU A 161 -6.35 -1.65 -2.71
CA LEU A 161 -5.47 -2.63 -3.36
C LEU A 161 -4.76 -2.06 -4.60
N HIS A 162 -5.30 -0.98 -5.16
CA HIS A 162 -4.79 -0.24 -6.30
C HIS A 162 -5.15 1.26 -6.14
N PRO A 163 -4.53 2.17 -6.92
CA PRO A 163 -4.98 3.56 -7.03
C PRO A 163 -6.47 3.65 -7.37
N LEU A 164 -7.17 4.63 -6.79
CA LEU A 164 -8.61 4.89 -6.98
C LEU A 164 -8.81 6.29 -7.57
N THR A 165 -9.86 6.50 -8.35
CA THR A 165 -10.23 7.85 -8.80
C THR A 165 -10.87 8.65 -7.66
N ASP A 166 -11.01 9.96 -7.85
CA ASP A 166 -11.65 10.85 -6.87
C ASP A 166 -13.11 10.44 -6.61
N GLU A 167 -13.82 10.00 -7.66
CA GLU A 167 -15.21 9.53 -7.61
C GLU A 167 -15.34 8.23 -6.80
N HIS A 168 -14.41 7.27 -6.99
CA HIS A 168 -14.39 6.03 -6.22
C HIS A 168 -14.10 6.29 -4.73
N ILE A 169 -13.18 7.21 -4.40
CA ILE A 169 -12.90 7.57 -3.01
C ILE A 169 -14.13 8.26 -2.40
N PHE A 170 -14.74 9.23 -3.09
CA PHE A 170 -15.95 9.93 -2.65
C PHE A 170 -17.11 8.97 -2.34
N GLN A 171 -17.43 8.06 -3.28
CA GLN A 171 -18.45 7.04 -3.09
C GLN A 171 -18.11 6.11 -1.91
N ALA A 172 -16.83 5.78 -1.71
CA ALA A 172 -16.40 4.98 -0.55
C ALA A 172 -16.59 5.70 0.79
N ILE A 173 -16.35 7.01 0.87
CA ILE A 173 -16.63 7.77 2.10
C ILE A 173 -18.14 7.82 2.37
N ASN A 174 -18.94 8.14 1.36
CA ASN A 174 -20.40 8.24 1.51
C ASN A 174 -21.07 6.89 1.79
N ALA A 175 -20.48 5.77 1.35
CA ALA A 175 -20.92 4.42 1.73
C ALA A 175 -20.80 4.11 3.23
N GLY A 176 -20.12 4.96 4.02
CA GLY A 176 -20.04 4.83 5.48
C GLY A 176 -21.33 5.15 6.24
N ASN A 177 -22.24 5.92 5.64
CA ASN A 177 -23.52 6.33 6.25
C ASN A 177 -24.70 5.70 5.50
N ILE A 178 -25.93 5.74 6.03
CA ILE A 178 -27.11 5.25 5.28
C ILE A 178 -27.39 6.18 4.10
N GLU A 179 -27.50 7.47 4.38
CA GLU A 179 -27.53 8.55 3.40
C GLU A 179 -26.14 9.19 3.32
N GLY A 180 -25.66 9.47 2.10
CA GLY A 180 -24.36 10.11 1.90
C GLY A 180 -24.42 11.59 2.29
N THR A 181 -23.67 11.99 3.32
CA THR A 181 -23.68 13.36 3.88
C THR A 181 -22.48 14.21 3.49
N LEU A 182 -21.48 13.64 2.81
CA LEU A 182 -20.34 14.40 2.30
C LEU A 182 -20.67 14.93 0.90
N GLU A 183 -20.76 16.25 0.80
CA GLU A 183 -20.89 16.95 -0.48
C GLU A 183 -19.60 16.91 -1.31
N TRP A 184 -19.74 16.95 -2.63
CA TRP A 184 -18.60 16.86 -3.56
C TRP A 184 -17.60 18.00 -3.38
N ASP A 185 -18.06 19.22 -3.10
CA ASP A 185 -17.18 20.38 -2.95
C ASP A 185 -16.34 20.32 -1.66
N ASP A 186 -16.91 19.87 -0.54
CA ASP A 186 -16.15 19.61 0.69
C ASP A 186 -15.17 18.43 0.50
N PHE A 187 -15.59 17.39 -0.23
CA PHE A 187 -14.67 16.32 -0.63
C PHE A 187 -13.48 16.84 -1.46
N GLN A 188 -13.71 17.70 -2.46
CA GLN A 188 -12.64 18.30 -3.27
C GLN A 188 -11.71 19.18 -2.43
N GLN A 189 -12.24 19.98 -1.50
CA GLN A 189 -11.43 20.75 -0.54
C GLN A 189 -10.58 19.84 0.37
N ARG A 190 -11.13 18.70 0.83
CA ARG A 190 -10.38 17.70 1.61
C ARG A 190 -9.31 17.01 0.77
N MET A 191 -9.57 16.71 -0.51
CA MET A 191 -8.59 16.15 -1.44
C MET A 191 -7.47 17.14 -1.80
N GLU A 192 -7.76 18.43 -1.95
CA GLU A 192 -6.74 19.46 -2.15
C GLU A 192 -5.89 19.65 -0.88
N ASN A 193 -6.45 19.43 0.31
CA ASN A 193 -5.64 19.33 1.52
C ASN A 193 -4.69 18.11 1.53
N LEU A 194 -4.94 17.10 0.71
CA LEU A 194 -4.07 15.94 0.53
C LEU A 194 -3.19 16.01 -0.72
N SER A 195 -3.23 17.08 -1.53
CA SER A 195 -2.52 17.13 -2.84
C SER A 195 -1.00 16.93 -2.75
N MET A 196 -0.37 17.37 -1.66
CA MET A 196 1.06 17.15 -1.38
C MET A 196 1.41 15.72 -0.94
N PHE A 197 0.42 14.86 -0.70
CA PHE A 197 0.58 13.48 -0.22
C PHE A 197 -0.03 12.43 -1.17
N LEU A 198 -1.10 12.80 -1.89
CA LEU A 198 -1.85 11.99 -2.86
C LEU A 198 -1.87 12.66 -4.24
N ILE A 199 -0.89 12.30 -5.07
CA ILE A 199 -0.76 12.81 -6.44
C ILE A 199 -1.85 12.20 -7.33
N LYS A 200 -2.49 13.04 -8.16
CA LYS A 200 -3.38 12.60 -9.24
C LYS A 200 -2.54 12.18 -10.46
N ARG A 201 -2.70 10.94 -10.90
CA ARG A 201 -2.02 10.34 -12.07
C ARG A 201 -2.77 10.70 -13.35
N ARG A 202 -2.14 10.43 -14.51
CA ARG A 202 -2.72 10.67 -15.85
C ARG A 202 -4.00 9.87 -16.12
N ASP A 203 -4.17 8.73 -15.44
CA ASP A 203 -5.38 7.90 -15.47
C ASP A 203 -6.43 8.35 -14.42
N MET A 204 -6.33 9.58 -13.94
CA MET A 204 -7.20 10.23 -12.93
C MET A 204 -7.20 9.56 -11.54
N THR A 205 -6.40 8.51 -11.33
CA THR A 205 -6.28 7.85 -10.02
C THR A 205 -5.35 8.59 -9.05
N ARG A 206 -5.58 8.46 -7.75
CA ARG A 206 -4.74 8.98 -6.67
C ARG A 206 -3.75 7.94 -6.17
N MET A 207 -2.51 8.36 -5.98
CA MET A 207 -1.42 7.53 -5.45
C MET A 207 -0.59 8.30 -4.44
N PHE A 208 -0.14 7.63 -3.37
CA PHE A 208 0.79 8.22 -2.42
C PHE A 208 2.11 8.63 -3.08
N VAL A 209 2.63 9.80 -2.68
CA VAL A 209 3.91 10.36 -3.16
C VAL A 209 5.09 9.39 -3.05
N HIS A 210 5.09 8.54 -2.02
CA HIS A 210 6.08 7.47 -1.86
C HIS A 210 5.53 6.34 -0.96
N PRO A 211 5.86 5.05 -1.22
CA PRO A 211 5.40 3.93 -0.40
C PRO A 211 5.73 4.05 1.09
N SER A 212 6.90 4.60 1.47
CA SER A 212 7.26 4.79 2.88
C SER A 212 6.34 5.77 3.63
N PHE A 213 5.69 6.72 2.94
CA PHE A 213 4.68 7.57 3.58
C PHE A 213 3.35 6.84 3.84
N ARG A 214 3.04 5.81 3.03
CA ARG A 214 1.92 4.88 3.26
C ARG A 214 2.21 3.82 4.33
N GLU A 215 3.48 3.52 4.59
CA GLU A 215 3.92 2.60 5.64
C GLU A 215 4.08 3.30 6.99
N TRP A 216 4.56 4.55 6.97
CA TRP A 216 4.07 5.60 7.86
C TRP A 216 2.55 5.78 7.66
N LEU A 217 1.83 6.56 8.47
CA LEU A 217 0.37 6.54 8.57
C LEU A 217 -0.25 5.20 9.04
N ILE A 218 0.23 4.01 8.66
CA ILE A 218 -0.34 2.73 9.13
C ILE A 218 0.48 2.03 10.21
N TRP A 219 1.77 2.36 10.32
CA TRP A 219 2.70 1.77 11.26
C TRP A 219 3.73 2.80 11.76
N ARG A 220 4.37 2.46 12.88
CA ARG A 220 5.40 3.23 13.60
C ARG A 220 6.36 2.26 14.26
N GLU A 221 7.60 2.69 14.44
CA GLU A 221 8.54 1.98 15.30
C GLU A 221 8.18 2.13 16.79
N GLU A 222 8.70 1.23 17.63
CA GLU A 222 8.43 1.26 19.06
C GLU A 222 9.02 2.53 19.70
N GLY A 223 8.22 3.24 20.50
CA GLY A 223 8.59 4.52 21.10
C GLY A 223 8.34 5.76 20.22
N GLU A 224 8.01 5.62 18.94
CA GLU A 224 7.63 6.75 18.09
C GLU A 224 6.25 7.34 18.44
N LYS A 225 6.05 8.62 18.11
CA LYS A 225 4.77 9.30 18.27
C LYS A 225 3.74 8.77 17.26
N THR A 226 2.61 8.30 17.77
CA THR A 226 1.47 7.76 17.00
C THR A 226 0.58 8.81 16.35
N LYS A 227 0.95 10.11 16.38
CA LYS A 227 0.20 11.18 15.72
C LYS A 227 0.09 10.91 14.22
N PHE A 228 -1.07 11.23 13.65
CA PHE A 228 -1.42 11.00 12.26
C PHE A 228 -1.48 9.52 11.82
N LEU A 229 -1.54 8.57 12.76
CA LEU A 229 -1.89 7.19 12.41
C LEU A 229 -3.34 7.13 11.87
N CYS A 230 -3.48 6.45 10.75
CA CYS A 230 -4.71 6.06 10.09
C CYS A 230 -5.16 4.68 10.60
N ASP A 231 -6.45 4.35 10.44
CA ASP A 231 -6.95 2.99 10.68
C ASP A 231 -7.33 2.33 9.35
N PRO A 232 -6.48 1.43 8.82
CA PRO A 232 -6.81 0.68 7.61
C PRO A 232 -8.11 -0.12 7.73
N ARG A 233 -8.54 -0.52 8.93
CA ARG A 233 -9.80 -1.27 9.11
C ARG A 233 -11.01 -0.39 8.77
N SER A 234 -11.06 0.84 9.25
CA SER A 234 -12.02 1.86 8.79
C SER A 234 -12.03 2.00 7.26
N GLY A 235 -10.85 2.08 6.63
CA GLY A 235 -10.75 2.12 5.16
C GLY A 235 -11.29 0.88 4.45
N HIS A 236 -10.97 -0.31 4.96
CA HIS A 236 -11.51 -1.57 4.44
C HIS A 236 -13.04 -1.65 4.67
N THR A 237 -13.58 -1.13 5.76
CA THR A 237 -15.02 -1.05 6.02
C THR A 237 -15.74 -0.19 4.98
N LEU A 238 -15.22 1.02 4.73
CA LEU A 238 -15.78 1.96 3.74
C LEU A 238 -15.77 1.36 2.32
N LEU A 239 -14.66 0.74 1.91
CA LEU A 239 -14.55 0.06 0.63
C LEU A 239 -15.47 -1.18 0.53
N ALA A 240 -15.64 -1.95 1.61
CA ALA A 240 -16.59 -3.06 1.63
C ALA A 240 -18.04 -2.58 1.48
N PHE A 241 -18.44 -1.52 2.21
CA PHE A 241 -19.78 -0.94 2.05
C PHE A 241 -20.02 -0.38 0.64
N TRP A 242 -19.02 0.27 0.04
CA TRP A 242 -19.11 0.77 -1.34
C TRP A 242 -19.35 -0.34 -2.35
N PHE A 243 -18.54 -1.40 -2.31
CA PHE A 243 -18.77 -2.58 -3.14
C PHE A 243 -20.13 -3.23 -2.87
N SER A 244 -20.59 -3.26 -1.61
CA SER A 244 -21.90 -3.81 -1.23
C SER A 244 -23.11 -2.99 -1.73
N ARG A 245 -22.89 -1.79 -2.26
CA ARG A 245 -23.93 -0.83 -2.68
C ARG A 245 -23.85 -0.44 -4.14
N GLN A 246 -22.97 -1.05 -4.93
CA GLN A 246 -22.93 -0.78 -6.36
C GLN A 246 -24.21 -1.30 -7.04
N GLU A 247 -24.75 -0.51 -7.96
CA GLU A 247 -25.90 -0.93 -8.76
C GLU A 247 -25.50 -2.04 -9.73
N GLY A 248 -26.29 -3.11 -9.77
CA GLY A 248 -26.01 -4.29 -10.59
C GLY A 248 -25.09 -5.32 -9.92
N LYS A 249 -24.67 -6.33 -10.70
CA LYS A 249 -23.88 -7.46 -10.17
C LYS A 249 -22.39 -7.12 -10.24
N LEU A 250 -21.72 -7.13 -9.08
CA LEU A 250 -20.25 -7.05 -9.02
C LEU A 250 -19.61 -8.10 -9.94
N ASN A 251 -18.60 -7.68 -10.71
CA ASN A 251 -17.85 -8.60 -11.55
C ASN A 251 -16.93 -9.51 -10.70
N ARG A 252 -16.43 -10.59 -11.31
CA ARG A 252 -15.57 -11.61 -10.65
C ARG A 252 -14.41 -11.00 -9.86
N GLN A 253 -13.82 -9.93 -10.39
CA GLN A 253 -12.68 -9.24 -9.79
C GLN A 253 -13.11 -8.40 -8.58
N GLN A 254 -14.19 -7.62 -8.71
CA GLN A 254 -14.76 -6.82 -7.62
C GLN A 254 -15.28 -7.71 -6.47
N THR A 255 -15.88 -8.87 -6.75
CA THR A 255 -16.32 -9.83 -5.71
C THR A 255 -15.15 -10.37 -4.87
N ILE A 256 -14.00 -10.66 -5.49
CA ILE A 256 -12.78 -11.05 -4.77
C ILE A 256 -12.25 -9.90 -3.89
N GLU A 257 -12.36 -8.66 -4.35
CA GLU A 257 -11.93 -7.47 -3.61
C GLU A 257 -12.87 -7.16 -2.44
N LEU A 258 -14.19 -7.20 -2.64
CA LEU A 258 -15.19 -7.14 -1.57
C LEU A 258 -14.86 -8.17 -0.48
N GLY A 259 -14.60 -9.43 -0.86
CA GLY A 259 -14.20 -10.46 0.09
C GLY A 259 -12.89 -10.14 0.84
N HIS A 260 -11.91 -9.54 0.18
CA HIS A 260 -10.71 -9.03 0.85
C HIS A 260 -11.03 -7.94 1.88
N HIS A 261 -11.85 -6.96 1.50
CA HIS A 261 -12.23 -5.84 2.36
C HIS A 261 -13.08 -6.29 3.56
N ILE A 262 -14.07 -7.17 3.38
CA ILE A 262 -14.89 -7.77 4.45
C ILE A 262 -14.02 -8.47 5.51
N LEU A 263 -13.02 -9.24 5.09
CA LEU A 263 -12.12 -9.96 6.00
C LEU A 263 -11.19 -9.02 6.77
N LYS A 264 -10.71 -7.96 6.14
CA LYS A 264 -9.77 -6.98 6.70
C LYS A 264 -10.44 -5.90 7.56
N ALA A 265 -11.69 -5.58 7.31
CA ALA A 265 -12.47 -4.61 8.06
C ALA A 265 -12.69 -5.02 9.53
N HIS A 266 -12.76 -6.33 9.80
CA HIS A 266 -12.96 -6.89 11.14
C HIS A 266 -14.22 -6.38 11.89
N ILE A 267 -15.25 -5.88 11.20
CA ILE A 267 -16.43 -5.24 11.83
C ILE A 267 -17.18 -6.13 12.83
N PHE A 268 -17.18 -7.46 12.61
CA PHE A 268 -17.85 -8.43 13.48
C PHE A 268 -16.94 -8.97 14.60
N LYS A 269 -15.73 -8.43 14.79
CA LYS A 269 -14.81 -8.87 15.85
C LYS A 269 -15.41 -8.55 17.22
N GLY A 270 -15.60 -9.57 18.04
CA GLY A 270 -16.20 -9.45 19.39
C GLY A 270 -17.73 -9.50 19.41
N LEU A 271 -18.42 -9.33 18.28
CA LEU A 271 -19.89 -9.42 18.23
C LEU A 271 -20.40 -10.85 18.46
N SER A 272 -19.61 -11.88 18.13
CA SER A 272 -20.04 -13.29 18.21
C SER A 272 -20.52 -13.72 19.60
N LYS A 273 -19.90 -13.22 20.67
CA LYS A 273 -20.36 -13.46 22.05
C LYS A 273 -21.72 -12.81 22.37
N LYS A 274 -22.08 -11.73 21.66
CA LYS A 274 -23.32 -10.98 21.87
C LYS A 274 -24.50 -11.54 21.06
N VAL A 275 -24.25 -12.02 19.84
CA VAL A 275 -25.30 -12.51 18.92
C VAL A 275 -25.37 -14.03 18.78
N GLY A 276 -24.46 -14.79 19.40
CA GLY A 276 -24.40 -16.26 19.30
C GLY A 276 -23.89 -16.81 17.96
N VAL A 277 -23.80 -15.96 16.92
CA VAL A 277 -23.34 -16.31 15.57
C VAL A 277 -21.86 -15.98 15.39
N SER A 278 -21.09 -16.89 14.77
CA SER A 278 -19.66 -16.67 14.52
C SER A 278 -19.42 -15.55 13.50
N SER A 279 -18.33 -14.79 13.65
CA SER A 279 -17.99 -13.69 12.75
C SER A 279 -17.83 -14.16 11.30
N SER A 280 -17.39 -15.40 11.05
CA SER A 280 -17.25 -15.98 9.71
C SER A 280 -18.60 -16.23 9.01
N ILE A 281 -19.64 -16.63 9.75
CA ILE A 281 -21.00 -16.76 9.21
C ILE A 281 -21.55 -15.38 8.84
N LEU A 282 -21.38 -14.38 9.72
CA LEU A 282 -21.82 -13.00 9.43
C LEU A 282 -21.11 -12.40 8.20
N GLN A 283 -19.82 -12.72 8.00
CA GLN A 283 -19.08 -12.33 6.80
C GLN A 283 -19.61 -13.06 5.54
N GLY A 284 -19.89 -14.37 5.63
CA GLY A 284 -20.49 -15.16 4.55
C GLY A 284 -21.85 -14.63 4.11
N LEU A 285 -22.73 -14.34 5.07
CA LEU A 285 -24.02 -13.71 4.81
C LEU A 285 -23.85 -12.34 4.14
N TRP A 286 -22.97 -11.47 4.66
CA TRP A 286 -22.72 -10.16 4.06
C TRP A 286 -22.30 -10.28 2.59
N ILE A 287 -21.30 -11.10 2.26
CA ILE A 287 -20.87 -11.23 0.85
C ILE A 287 -21.96 -11.84 -0.04
N SER A 288 -22.78 -12.76 0.47
CA SER A 288 -23.89 -13.37 -0.28
C SER A 288 -25.02 -12.39 -0.62
N TYR A 289 -25.34 -11.45 0.28
CA TYR A 289 -26.31 -10.39 0.01
C TYR A 289 -25.76 -9.27 -0.89
N SER A 290 -24.45 -9.22 -1.14
CA SER A 290 -23.79 -8.18 -1.93
C SER A 290 -23.49 -8.56 -3.38
N THR A 291 -23.55 -9.85 -3.75
CA THR A 291 -23.30 -10.29 -5.14
C THR A 291 -23.76 -11.73 -5.38
N GLU A 292 -24.39 -11.96 -6.53
CA GLU A 292 -24.73 -13.30 -7.01
C GLU A 292 -23.54 -14.04 -7.65
N GLY A 293 -22.40 -13.37 -7.85
CA GLY A 293 -21.27 -13.86 -8.64
C GLY A 293 -20.30 -14.81 -7.94
N LEU A 294 -20.63 -15.33 -6.75
CA LEU A 294 -19.66 -15.98 -5.84
C LEU A 294 -18.90 -17.16 -6.47
N SER A 295 -19.61 -18.07 -7.17
CA SER A 295 -19.00 -19.24 -7.83
C SER A 295 -18.09 -18.83 -8.99
N MET A 296 -18.47 -17.81 -9.77
CA MET A 296 -17.64 -17.25 -10.84
C MET A 296 -16.40 -16.52 -10.30
N ALA A 297 -16.51 -15.90 -9.12
CA ALA A 297 -15.37 -15.26 -8.45
C ALA A 297 -14.39 -16.33 -7.91
N LEU A 298 -14.91 -17.41 -7.31
CA LEU A 298 -14.11 -18.54 -6.83
C LEU A 298 -13.33 -19.20 -7.98
N ALA A 299 -13.97 -19.40 -9.14
CA ALA A 299 -13.41 -19.95 -10.37
C ALA A 299 -12.66 -18.92 -11.26
N SER A 300 -12.49 -17.67 -10.82
CA SER A 300 -11.84 -16.63 -11.64
C SER A 300 -10.36 -16.92 -11.87
N LEU A 301 -9.83 -16.59 -13.06
CA LEU A 301 -8.42 -16.81 -13.41
C LEU A 301 -7.45 -16.28 -12.34
N ARG A 302 -7.74 -15.11 -11.75
CA ARG A 302 -6.95 -14.55 -10.64
C ARG A 302 -6.91 -15.50 -9.43
N ASN A 303 -8.05 -16.06 -9.02
CA ASN A 303 -8.09 -16.98 -7.88
C ASN A 303 -7.62 -18.40 -8.25
N LEU A 304 -7.67 -18.79 -9.52
CA LEU A 304 -7.10 -20.05 -10.01
C LEU A 304 -5.56 -20.03 -9.96
N TYR A 305 -4.94 -18.99 -10.52
CA TYR A 305 -3.47 -18.89 -10.61
C TYR A 305 -2.79 -18.17 -9.43
N THR A 306 -3.53 -17.39 -8.64
CA THR A 306 -3.04 -16.77 -7.40
C THR A 306 -4.05 -16.94 -6.26
N PRO A 307 -4.29 -18.19 -5.80
CA PRO A 307 -5.33 -18.51 -4.83
C PRO A 307 -5.22 -17.72 -3.54
N ASN A 308 -6.35 -17.14 -3.12
CA ASN A 308 -6.50 -16.53 -1.80
C ASN A 308 -7.39 -17.41 -0.94
N ILE A 309 -6.78 -18.29 -0.14
CA ILE A 309 -7.46 -19.27 0.73
C ILE A 309 -8.51 -18.61 1.63
N LYS A 310 -8.19 -17.43 2.21
CA LYS A 310 -9.10 -16.75 3.14
C LYS A 310 -10.33 -16.17 2.44
N VAL A 311 -10.14 -15.56 1.26
CA VAL A 311 -11.27 -15.05 0.45
C VAL A 311 -12.06 -16.21 -0.15
N SER A 312 -11.40 -17.29 -0.59
CA SER A 312 -12.08 -18.46 -1.15
C SER A 312 -12.96 -19.16 -0.11
N ARG A 313 -12.47 -19.33 1.12
CA ARG A 313 -13.28 -19.83 2.25
C ARG A 313 -14.47 -18.92 2.53
N LEU A 314 -14.30 -17.60 2.47
CA LEU A 314 -15.40 -16.64 2.62
C LEU A 314 -16.45 -16.80 1.49
N LEU A 315 -16.03 -16.93 0.24
CA LEU A 315 -16.95 -17.16 -0.89
C LEU A 315 -17.74 -18.46 -0.72
N ILE A 316 -17.09 -19.55 -0.32
CA ILE A 316 -17.73 -20.85 -0.06
C ILE A 316 -18.73 -20.74 1.11
N LEU A 317 -18.37 -20.07 2.20
CA LEU A 317 -19.28 -19.77 3.32
C LEU A 317 -20.45 -18.85 2.93
N GLY A 318 -20.30 -18.03 1.87
CA GLY A 318 -21.38 -17.26 1.26
C GLY A 318 -22.23 -18.05 0.26
N GLY A 319 -21.92 -19.33 -0.01
CA GLY A 319 -22.67 -20.19 -0.93
C GLY A 319 -22.06 -20.38 -2.32
N ALA A 320 -20.77 -20.06 -2.53
CA ALA A 320 -20.09 -20.41 -3.78
C ALA A 320 -20.05 -21.93 -3.99
N ASN A 321 -20.42 -22.38 -5.18
CA ASN A 321 -20.38 -23.80 -5.55
C ASN A 321 -18.92 -24.26 -5.72
N VAL A 322 -18.45 -25.15 -4.83
CA VAL A 322 -17.10 -25.75 -4.90
C VAL A 322 -16.88 -26.63 -6.14
N ASN A 323 -17.97 -27.12 -6.76
CA ASN A 323 -17.98 -27.94 -7.97
C ASN A 323 -18.21 -27.11 -9.25
N TYR A 324 -18.11 -25.77 -9.16
CA TYR A 324 -18.24 -24.91 -10.34
C TYR A 324 -17.14 -25.22 -11.37
N ARG A 325 -17.48 -25.12 -12.66
CA ARG A 325 -16.55 -25.35 -13.77
C ARG A 325 -15.84 -24.06 -14.17
N THR A 326 -14.59 -24.19 -14.60
CA THR A 326 -13.70 -23.07 -14.92
C THR A 326 -13.57 -22.87 -16.41
N GLU A 327 -13.20 -21.68 -16.89
CA GLU A 327 -12.98 -21.42 -18.32
C GLU A 327 -11.64 -21.99 -18.85
N VAL A 328 -10.99 -22.90 -18.12
CA VAL A 328 -9.68 -23.46 -18.43
C VAL A 328 -9.69 -24.99 -18.35
N LEU A 329 -8.68 -25.63 -18.97
CA LEU A 329 -8.50 -27.09 -18.98
C LEU A 329 -9.77 -27.85 -19.38
N ASN A 330 -10.39 -27.46 -20.51
CA ASN A 330 -11.63 -28.04 -21.05
C ASN A 330 -12.76 -28.05 -20.00
N ASN A 331 -13.19 -26.86 -19.59
CA ASN A 331 -14.27 -26.66 -18.62
C ASN A 331 -14.10 -27.43 -17.30
N ALA A 332 -12.85 -27.61 -16.83
CA ALA A 332 -12.55 -28.43 -15.66
C ALA A 332 -13.18 -27.88 -14.37
N PRO A 333 -13.66 -28.74 -13.45
CA PRO A 333 -14.03 -28.32 -12.10
C PRO A 333 -12.86 -27.63 -11.38
N ILE A 334 -13.15 -26.66 -10.49
CA ILE A 334 -12.11 -25.91 -9.75
C ILE A 334 -11.10 -26.86 -9.07
N LEU A 335 -11.58 -27.95 -8.45
CA LEU A 335 -10.73 -28.95 -7.78
C LEU A 335 -9.67 -29.56 -8.71
N CYS A 336 -10.05 -29.89 -9.96
CA CYS A 336 -9.14 -30.45 -10.95
C CYS A 336 -8.05 -29.44 -11.32
N VAL A 337 -8.40 -28.18 -11.58
CA VAL A 337 -7.44 -27.12 -11.91
C VAL A 337 -6.47 -26.86 -10.74
N GLN A 338 -6.99 -26.76 -9.52
CA GLN A 338 -6.16 -26.52 -8.32
C GLN A 338 -5.21 -27.69 -8.03
N SER A 339 -5.65 -28.92 -8.29
CA SER A 339 -4.81 -30.12 -8.17
C SER A 339 -3.72 -30.15 -9.23
N HIS A 340 -4.05 -29.86 -10.49
CA HIS A 340 -3.10 -29.77 -11.60
C HIS A 340 -2.02 -28.69 -11.35
N LEU A 341 -2.40 -27.54 -10.80
CA LEU A 341 -1.49 -26.45 -10.46
C LEU A 341 -0.72 -26.67 -9.14
N GLY A 342 -1.02 -27.74 -8.38
CA GLY A 342 -0.32 -28.11 -7.15
C GLY A 342 -0.66 -27.25 -5.93
N TYR A 343 -1.81 -26.56 -5.92
CA TYR A 343 -2.23 -25.69 -4.82
C TYR A 343 -2.90 -26.47 -3.68
N THR A 344 -2.10 -27.23 -2.94
CA THR A 344 -2.53 -28.16 -1.88
C THR A 344 -3.45 -27.54 -0.83
N GLU A 345 -3.19 -26.31 -0.36
CA GLU A 345 -4.06 -25.61 0.59
C GLU A 345 -5.47 -25.32 0.02
N MET A 346 -5.56 -25.04 -1.28
CA MET A 346 -6.86 -24.81 -1.95
C MET A 346 -7.58 -26.13 -2.21
N VAL A 347 -6.86 -27.17 -2.63
CA VAL A 347 -7.40 -28.53 -2.77
C VAL A 347 -7.99 -29.01 -1.44
N ALA A 348 -7.25 -28.86 -0.34
CA ALA A 348 -7.73 -29.22 1.00
C ALA A 348 -8.99 -28.42 1.40
N LEU A 349 -9.03 -27.11 1.13
CA LEU A 349 -10.22 -26.28 1.37
C LEU A 349 -11.42 -26.74 0.55
N LEU A 350 -11.24 -27.09 -0.72
CA LEU A 350 -12.34 -27.53 -1.59
C LEU A 350 -12.90 -28.88 -1.12
N LEU A 351 -12.03 -29.81 -0.71
CA LEU A 351 -12.41 -31.11 -0.16
C LEU A 351 -13.11 -30.99 1.20
N GLU A 352 -12.66 -30.08 2.08
CA GLU A 352 -13.30 -29.77 3.37
C GLU A 352 -14.77 -29.37 3.19
N PHE A 353 -15.09 -28.70 2.07
CA PHE A 353 -16.45 -28.26 1.73
C PHE A 353 -17.15 -29.15 0.68
N GLY A 354 -16.70 -30.39 0.48
CA GLY A 354 -17.41 -31.40 -0.31
C GLY A 354 -17.27 -31.27 -1.83
N ALA A 355 -16.13 -30.79 -2.33
CA ALA A 355 -15.82 -30.88 -3.75
C ALA A 355 -15.73 -32.35 -4.22
N ASN A 356 -16.36 -32.65 -5.35
CA ASN A 356 -16.42 -33.99 -5.94
C ASN A 356 -15.08 -34.35 -6.60
N VAL A 357 -14.41 -35.37 -6.07
CA VAL A 357 -13.13 -35.90 -6.57
C VAL A 357 -13.25 -36.60 -7.92
N ASP A 358 -14.43 -37.16 -8.24
CA ASP A 358 -14.67 -37.96 -9.45
C ASP A 358 -15.25 -37.12 -10.62
N ALA A 359 -15.35 -35.80 -10.45
CA ALA A 359 -15.93 -34.91 -11.47
C ALA A 359 -14.96 -34.71 -12.65
N PRO A 360 -15.29 -35.15 -13.88
CA PRO A 360 -14.39 -35.03 -15.02
C PRO A 360 -14.36 -33.60 -15.59
N SER A 361 -13.28 -33.26 -16.29
CA SER A 361 -13.28 -32.19 -17.29
C SER A 361 -14.18 -32.56 -18.48
N GLU A 362 -14.47 -31.60 -19.34
CA GLU A 362 -15.00 -31.90 -20.68
C GLU A 362 -13.86 -32.47 -21.55
N SER A 363 -14.25 -33.22 -22.59
CA SER A 363 -13.36 -33.87 -23.56
C SER A 363 -12.89 -32.88 -24.62
#